data_AF-A0A355WMF2-F1
#
_entry.id   AF-A0A355WMF2-F1
#
_cell.length_a   1.000
_cell.length_b   1.000
_cell.length_c   1.000
_cell.angle_alpha   90.00
_cell.angle_beta   90.00
_cell.angle_gamma   90.00
#
_symmetry.space_group_name_H-M   'P 1'
#
loop_
_entity.id
_entity.type
_entity.pdbx_description
1 polymer ?
#
loop_
_entity_poly.entity_id
_entity_poly.type
_entity_poly.pdbx_seq_one_letter_code
_entity_poly.pdbx_strand_id
1 'polypeptide(L)'
;MVDVPTQTFRTTETGPDWDRLAATSRRDRRLKISALTVFLVAVSIPIVLPYFWMVMIAFTARTGGADADTLWTACAILVPVTLAYVVGYQALSARYRTLGLIAAILIAGALLWFFLGDDLHLNNFRFMINPNIVEDIRGAATAGGQFPWVWTAFGNSLILAGTQTVIVVTVSTLAAYYLSRFSFRGRSAFLQSLLVLQAFPAITLVIPIFLIVFWV
;
A
#
# COMPACT_ATOMS: atom_id res chain seq x y z
N MET A 1 72.22 10.35 -45.41
CA MET A 1 71.72 9.21 -44.63
C MET A 1 72.06 9.49 -43.18
N VAL A 2 71.12 10.00 -42.41
CA VAL A 2 71.25 10.27 -40.97
C VAL A 2 70.11 9.53 -40.32
N ASP A 3 70.42 8.45 -39.61
CA ASP A 3 69.45 7.65 -38.86
C ASP A 3 68.96 8.44 -37.67
N VAL A 4 67.65 8.70 -37.62
CA VAL A 4 66.98 9.24 -36.42
C VAL A 4 66.56 8.03 -35.59
N PRO A 5 67.07 7.86 -34.35
CA PRO A 5 66.70 6.73 -33.52
C PRO A 5 65.26 6.88 -33.04
N THR A 6 64.39 5.97 -33.46
CA THR A 6 63.03 5.82 -32.95
C THR A 6 63.08 5.39 -31.48
N GLN A 7 62.95 6.35 -30.56
CA GLN A 7 62.72 6.05 -29.17
C GLN A 7 61.33 5.43 -29.02
N THR A 8 61.27 4.10 -28.92
CA THR A 8 60.09 3.38 -28.46
C THR A 8 59.84 3.75 -27.00
N PHE A 9 58.86 4.62 -26.76
CA PHE A 9 58.29 4.85 -25.43
C PHE A 9 57.80 3.51 -24.89
N ARG A 10 58.52 2.92 -23.94
CA ARG A 10 58.00 1.82 -23.13
C ARG A 10 56.98 2.43 -22.18
N THR A 11 55.70 2.31 -22.49
CA THR A 11 54.65 2.48 -21.51
C THR A 11 54.80 1.36 -20.50
N THR A 12 55.44 1.63 -19.36
CA THR A 12 55.25 0.81 -18.17
C THR A 12 53.79 0.99 -17.76
N GLU A 13 52.89 0.22 -18.35
CA GLU A 13 51.48 0.20 -18.00
C GLU A 13 51.32 -0.42 -16.60
N THR A 14 51.59 0.36 -15.56
CA THR A 14 50.98 0.13 -14.25
C THR A 14 49.61 0.82 -14.22
N GLY A 15 48.76 0.46 -15.19
CA GLY A 15 47.37 0.89 -15.24
C GLY A 15 46.53 0.12 -14.21
N PRO A 16 45.46 0.72 -13.65
CA PRO A 16 44.58 0.01 -12.73
C PRO A 16 43.97 -1.23 -13.43
N ASP A 17 43.99 -2.37 -12.73
CA ASP A 17 43.45 -3.65 -13.20
C ASP A 17 41.92 -3.57 -13.35
N TRP A 18 41.48 -3.20 -14.55
CA TRP A 18 40.07 -2.96 -14.89
C TRP A 18 39.19 -4.20 -14.69
N ASP A 19 39.72 -5.40 -14.87
CA ASP A 19 38.98 -6.65 -14.70
C ASP A 19 38.67 -6.93 -13.23
N ARG A 20 39.64 -6.68 -12.34
CA ARG A 20 39.42 -6.75 -10.88
C ARG A 20 38.47 -5.68 -10.38
N LEU A 21 38.57 -4.45 -10.90
CA LEU A 21 37.65 -3.36 -10.55
C LEU A 21 36.21 -3.65 -11.06
N ALA A 22 36.07 -4.21 -12.26
CA ALA A 22 34.78 -4.62 -12.83
C ALA A 22 34.13 -5.80 -12.08
N ALA A 23 34.91 -6.76 -11.58
CA ALA A 23 34.40 -7.86 -10.76
C ALA A 23 33.89 -7.35 -9.39
N THR A 24 34.64 -6.45 -8.75
CA THR A 24 34.29 -5.84 -7.46
C THR A 24 33.01 -5.01 -7.59
N SER A 25 32.89 -4.19 -8.64
CA SER A 25 31.69 -3.38 -8.91
C SER A 25 30.41 -4.22 -9.09
N ARG A 26 30.51 -5.37 -9.77
CA ARG A 26 29.36 -6.29 -9.93
C ARG A 26 28.91 -6.90 -8.60
N ARG A 27 29.85 -7.25 -7.73
CA ARG A 27 29.56 -7.77 -6.38
C ARG A 27 28.92 -6.68 -5.52
N ASP A 28 29.48 -5.48 -5.50
CA ASP A 28 28.96 -4.35 -4.74
C ASP A 28 27.57 -3.94 -5.20
N ARG A 29 27.31 -3.92 -6.51
CA ARG A 29 25.98 -3.64 -7.06
C ARG A 29 24.97 -4.70 -6.63
N ARG A 30 25.33 -5.99 -6.69
CA ARG A 30 24.46 -7.08 -6.23
C ARG A 30 24.19 -6.95 -4.73
N LEU A 31 25.21 -6.71 -3.91
CA LEU A 31 25.05 -6.53 -2.47
C LEU A 31 24.13 -5.35 -2.14
N LYS A 32 24.33 -4.19 -2.79
CA LYS A 32 23.48 -3.00 -2.59
C LYS A 32 22.04 -3.27 -2.99
N ILE A 33 21.80 -3.90 -4.15
CA ILE A 33 20.45 -4.23 -4.61
C ILE A 33 19.80 -5.25 -3.68
N SER A 34 20.50 -6.34 -3.32
CA SER A 34 19.98 -7.34 -2.40
C SER A 34 19.70 -6.76 -1.01
N ALA A 35 20.58 -5.91 -0.47
CA ALA A 35 20.37 -5.23 0.80
C ALA A 35 19.15 -4.30 0.75
N LEU A 36 19.03 -3.50 -0.32
CA LEU A 36 17.87 -2.64 -0.55
C LEU A 36 16.58 -3.47 -0.65
N THR A 37 16.59 -4.57 -1.40
CA THR A 37 15.42 -5.45 -1.54
C THR A 37 15.02 -6.08 -0.21
N VAL A 38 15.98 -6.62 0.56
CA VAL A 38 15.70 -7.19 1.89
C VAL A 38 15.15 -6.13 2.83
N PHE A 39 15.74 -4.94 2.83
CA PHE A 39 15.25 -3.81 3.63
C PHE A 39 13.83 -3.41 3.24
N LEU A 40 13.54 -3.24 1.96
CA LEU A 40 12.20 -2.89 1.46
C LEU A 40 11.17 -3.97 1.80
N VAL A 41 11.53 -5.25 1.66
CA VAL A 41 10.67 -6.37 2.06
C VAL A 41 10.39 -6.31 3.57
N ALA A 42 11.42 -6.12 4.41
CA ALA A 42 11.26 -6.05 5.85
C ALA A 42 10.35 -4.89 6.30
N VAL A 43 10.51 -3.70 5.71
CA VAL A 43 9.66 -2.53 5.99
C VAL A 43 8.22 -2.73 5.48
N SER A 44 8.04 -3.50 4.41
CA SER A 44 6.70 -3.77 3.87
C SER A 44 5.87 -4.74 4.71
N ILE A 45 6.48 -5.71 5.39
CA ILE A 45 5.78 -6.73 6.20
C ILE A 45 4.78 -6.12 7.21
N PRO A 46 5.17 -5.19 8.11
CA PRO A 46 4.25 -4.62 9.09
C PRO A 46 3.12 -3.79 8.46
N ILE A 47 3.28 -3.34 7.22
CA ILE A 47 2.26 -2.61 6.47
C ILE A 47 1.30 -3.59 5.78
N VAL A 48 1.84 -4.59 5.08
CA VAL A 48 1.06 -5.52 4.26
C VAL A 48 0.26 -6.49 5.13
N LEU A 49 0.83 -6.94 6.25
CA LEU A 49 0.22 -7.98 7.07
C LEU A 49 -1.17 -7.58 7.65
N PRO A 50 -1.37 -6.37 8.21
CA PRO A 50 -2.70 -5.92 8.63
C PRO A 50 -3.73 -5.84 7.50
N TYR A 51 -3.34 -5.39 6.31
CA TYR A 51 -4.24 -5.36 5.16
C TYR A 51 -4.58 -6.76 4.67
N PHE A 52 -3.60 -7.65 4.62
CA PHE A 52 -3.83 -9.05 4.28
C PHE A 52 -4.77 -9.70 5.30
N TRP A 53 -4.57 -9.43 6.60
CA TRP A 53 -5.47 -9.89 7.65
C TRP A 53 -6.89 -9.37 7.51
N MET A 54 -7.06 -8.10 7.15
CA MET A 54 -8.37 -7.51 6.88
C MET A 54 -9.10 -8.25 5.75
N VAL A 55 -8.38 -8.63 4.68
CA VAL A 55 -8.94 -9.45 3.60
C VAL A 55 -9.32 -10.83 4.13
N MET A 56 -8.47 -11.48 4.92
CA MET A 56 -8.77 -12.80 5.49
C MET A 56 -10.06 -12.77 6.33
N ILE A 57 -10.14 -11.86 7.30
CA ILE A 57 -11.30 -11.70 8.18
C ILE A 57 -12.60 -11.50 7.38
N ALA A 58 -12.54 -10.73 6.28
CA ALA A 58 -13.71 -10.50 5.44
C ALA A 58 -14.32 -11.79 4.87
N PHE A 59 -13.52 -12.85 4.67
CA PHE A 59 -13.98 -14.12 4.13
C PHE A 59 -14.00 -15.27 5.16
N THR A 60 -13.33 -15.15 6.31
CA THR A 60 -13.15 -16.28 7.24
C THR A 60 -13.78 -16.10 8.62
N ALA A 61 -14.05 -14.87 9.07
CA ALA A 61 -14.48 -14.64 10.46
C ALA A 61 -15.90 -15.15 10.72
N ARG A 62 -16.10 -16.02 11.73
CA ARG A 62 -17.41 -16.64 12.03
C ARG A 62 -18.17 -16.04 13.21
N THR A 63 -17.48 -15.62 14.27
CA THR A 63 -18.09 -15.25 15.58
C THR A 63 -17.96 -13.76 15.92
N GLY A 64 -17.61 -12.92 14.95
CA GLY A 64 -17.29 -11.50 15.20
C GLY A 64 -15.98 -11.30 15.97
N GLY A 65 -15.25 -12.37 16.29
CA GLY A 65 -13.86 -12.36 16.72
C GLY A 65 -12.92 -12.32 15.52
N ALA A 66 -11.84 -11.56 15.65
CA ALA A 66 -10.78 -11.50 14.65
C ALA A 66 -9.75 -12.60 14.96
N ASP A 67 -9.99 -13.82 14.45
CA ASP A 67 -9.08 -14.95 14.68
C ASP A 67 -7.83 -14.82 13.80
N ALA A 68 -6.66 -14.77 14.44
CA ALA A 68 -5.36 -14.68 13.77
C ALA A 68 -4.91 -16.01 13.15
N ASP A 69 -5.55 -17.13 13.49
CA ASP A 69 -5.13 -18.46 13.04
C ASP A 69 -5.31 -18.62 11.52
N THR A 70 -6.39 -18.06 10.98
CA THR A 70 -6.66 -18.06 9.52
C THR A 70 -5.62 -17.24 8.75
N LEU A 71 -5.12 -16.15 9.33
CA LEU A 71 -4.03 -15.34 8.79
C LEU A 71 -2.74 -16.14 8.69
N TRP A 72 -2.31 -16.75 9.82
CA TRP A 72 -1.06 -17.49 9.87
C TRP A 72 -1.08 -18.71 8.95
N THR A 73 -2.22 -19.40 8.85
CA THR A 73 -2.42 -20.52 7.92
C THR A 73 -2.29 -20.07 6.47
N ALA A 74 -2.93 -18.96 6.10
CA ALA A 74 -2.82 -18.43 4.74
C ALA A 74 -1.39 -17.94 4.42
N CYS A 75 -0.69 -17.30 5.36
CA CYS A 75 0.72 -16.94 5.22
C CYS A 75 1.62 -18.18 5.05
N ALA A 76 1.40 -19.22 5.84
CA ALA A 76 2.15 -20.48 5.79
C ALA A 76 1.98 -21.22 4.45
N ILE A 77 0.89 -20.96 3.72
CA ILE A 77 0.66 -21.51 2.38
C ILE A 77 1.23 -20.56 1.30
N LEU A 78 0.88 -19.28 1.34
CA LEU A 78 1.22 -18.32 0.28
C LEU A 78 2.70 -17.96 0.24
N VAL A 79 3.37 -17.80 1.38
CA VAL A 79 4.78 -17.41 1.42
C VAL A 79 5.68 -18.49 0.80
N PRO A 80 5.56 -19.78 1.16
CA PRO A 80 6.37 -20.82 0.51
C PRO A 80 6.06 -20.99 -0.97
N VAL A 81 4.79 -20.93 -1.38
CA VAL A 81 4.41 -21.08 -2.80
C VAL A 81 4.97 -19.93 -3.64
N THR A 82 4.90 -18.70 -3.15
CA THR A 82 5.46 -17.53 -3.84
C THR A 82 6.99 -17.59 -3.91
N LEU A 83 7.67 -17.99 -2.83
CA LEU A 83 9.13 -18.20 -2.84
C LEU A 83 9.54 -19.30 -3.81
N ALA A 84 8.82 -20.43 -3.83
CA ALA A 84 9.05 -21.53 -4.77
C ALA A 84 8.89 -21.06 -6.22
N TYR A 85 7.87 -20.25 -6.51
CA TYR A 85 7.68 -19.65 -7.83
C TYR A 85 8.82 -18.68 -8.20
N VAL A 86 9.26 -17.82 -7.28
CA VAL A 86 10.38 -16.88 -7.52
C VAL A 86 11.70 -17.61 -7.79
N VAL A 87 11.98 -18.70 -7.08
CA VAL A 87 13.16 -19.54 -7.34
C VAL A 87 13.02 -20.25 -8.68
N GLY A 88 11.85 -20.84 -8.96
CA GLY A 88 11.55 -21.47 -10.24
C GLY A 88 11.66 -20.50 -11.42
N TYR A 89 11.22 -19.24 -11.25
CA TYR A 89 11.26 -18.20 -12.28
C TYR A 89 12.68 -17.94 -12.80
N GLN A 90 13.70 -18.07 -11.94
CA GLN A 90 15.11 -17.91 -12.34
C GLN A 90 15.62 -19.07 -13.20
N ALA A 91 15.06 -20.28 -13.03
CA ALA A 91 15.45 -21.49 -13.76
C ALA A 91 14.58 -21.74 -15.02
N LEU A 92 13.35 -21.24 -15.05
CA LEU A 92 12.37 -21.49 -16.11
C LEU A 92 12.57 -20.59 -17.34
N SER A 93 12.57 -21.20 -18.52
CA SER A 93 12.53 -20.50 -19.81
C SER A 93 11.24 -19.69 -19.97
N ALA A 94 11.26 -18.60 -20.75
CA ALA A 94 10.16 -17.64 -20.87
C ALA A 94 8.77 -18.27 -21.12
N ARG A 95 8.70 -19.30 -21.97
CA ARG A 95 7.46 -20.04 -22.29
C ARG A 95 6.84 -20.77 -21.09
N TYR A 96 7.66 -21.28 -20.17
CA TYR A 96 7.20 -22.03 -19.00
C TYR A 96 6.97 -21.15 -17.77
N ARG A 97 7.31 -19.86 -17.83
CA ARG A 97 7.06 -18.93 -16.72
C ARG A 97 5.57 -18.73 -16.47
N THR A 98 4.79 -18.53 -17.53
CA THR A 98 3.33 -18.39 -17.43
C THR A 98 2.68 -19.68 -16.92
N LEU A 99 3.11 -20.83 -17.42
CA LEU A 99 2.61 -22.13 -16.95
C LEU A 99 2.98 -22.38 -15.48
N GLY A 100 4.21 -22.03 -15.07
CA GLY A 100 4.64 -22.10 -13.68
C GLY A 100 3.84 -21.19 -12.75
N LEU A 101 3.45 -19.99 -13.22
CA LEU A 101 2.60 -19.07 -12.46
C LEU A 101 1.20 -19.66 -12.27
N ILE A 102 0.60 -20.18 -13.34
CA ILE A 102 -0.72 -20.83 -13.28
C ILE A 102 -0.67 -22.02 -12.32
N ALA A 103 0.36 -22.87 -12.42
CA ALA A 103 0.53 -24.00 -11.50
C ALA A 103 0.67 -23.54 -10.04
N ALA A 104 1.47 -22.50 -9.77
CA ALA A 104 1.62 -21.96 -8.42
C ALA A 104 0.29 -21.40 -7.86
N ILE A 105 -0.49 -20.69 -8.68
CA ILE A 105 -1.82 -20.18 -8.30
C ILE A 105 -2.78 -21.33 -8.01
N LEU A 106 -2.81 -22.37 -8.86
CA LEU A 106 -3.66 -23.53 -8.67
C LEU A 106 -3.28 -24.30 -7.40
N ILE A 107 -1.99 -24.50 -7.14
CA ILE A 107 -1.49 -25.16 -5.93
C ILE A 107 -1.86 -24.33 -4.69
N ALA A 108 -1.62 -23.02 -4.70
CA ALA A 108 -2.00 -22.14 -3.60
C ALA A 108 -3.51 -22.18 -3.36
N GLY A 109 -4.32 -22.09 -4.41
CA GLY A 109 -5.78 -22.16 -4.33
C GLY A 109 -6.27 -23.50 -3.78
N ALA A 110 -5.71 -24.62 -4.23
CA ALA A 110 -6.05 -25.94 -3.73
C ALA A 110 -5.69 -26.13 -2.24
N LEU A 111 -4.50 -25.64 -1.83
CA LEU A 111 -4.08 -25.68 -0.43
C LEU A 111 -4.94 -24.78 0.45
N LEU A 112 -5.23 -23.56 0.02
CA LEU A 112 -6.12 -22.66 0.75
C LEU A 112 -7.53 -23.25 0.85
N TRP A 113 -8.05 -23.85 -0.21
CA TRP A 113 -9.34 -24.54 -0.15
C TRP A 113 -9.32 -25.72 0.81
N PHE A 114 -8.25 -26.52 0.81
CA PHE A 114 -8.15 -27.69 1.69
C PHE A 114 -8.04 -27.31 3.17
N PHE A 115 -7.23 -26.31 3.50
CA PHE A 115 -6.97 -25.92 4.90
C PHE A 115 -7.96 -24.88 5.44
N LEU A 116 -8.56 -24.08 4.57
CA LEU A 116 -9.37 -22.92 4.95
C LEU A 116 -10.78 -22.95 4.34
N GLY A 117 -11.09 -23.94 3.51
CA GLY A 117 -12.37 -24.02 2.80
C GLY A 117 -13.58 -24.06 3.72
N ASP A 118 -13.45 -24.70 4.88
CA ASP A 118 -14.52 -24.72 5.87
C ASP A 118 -14.84 -23.30 6.35
N ASP A 119 -13.81 -22.47 6.57
CA ASP A 119 -13.95 -21.10 7.08
C ASP A 119 -14.30 -20.09 6.00
N LEU A 120 -14.06 -20.37 4.71
CA LEU A 120 -14.36 -19.44 3.63
C LEU A 120 -15.87 -19.29 3.41
N HIS A 121 -16.40 -18.08 3.62
CA HIS A 121 -17.80 -17.77 3.41
C HIS A 121 -18.03 -16.28 3.06
N LEU A 122 -19.19 -15.98 2.49
CA LEU A 122 -19.59 -14.61 2.12
C LEU A 122 -20.57 -13.97 3.11
N ASN A 123 -20.90 -14.66 4.20
CA ASN A 123 -21.88 -14.17 5.19
C ASN A 123 -21.45 -12.86 5.85
N ASN A 124 -20.15 -12.54 5.89
CA ASN A 124 -19.66 -11.26 6.40
C ASN A 124 -20.10 -10.06 5.56
N PHE A 125 -20.49 -10.25 4.30
CA PHE A 125 -21.04 -9.20 3.43
C PHE A 125 -22.55 -9.03 3.56
N ARG A 126 -23.22 -9.74 4.48
CA ARG A 126 -24.67 -9.64 4.70
C ARG A 126 -25.13 -8.22 5.04
N PHE A 127 -24.25 -7.39 5.61
CA PHE A 127 -24.53 -5.99 5.96
C PHE A 127 -25.00 -5.14 4.77
N MET A 128 -24.65 -5.56 3.54
CA MET A 128 -25.07 -4.88 2.31
C MET A 128 -26.56 -5.05 2.02
N ILE A 129 -27.18 -6.12 2.52
CA ILE A 129 -28.57 -6.47 2.19
C ILE A 129 -29.46 -6.44 3.43
N ASN A 130 -28.93 -6.84 4.59
CA ASN A 130 -29.66 -6.85 5.84
C ASN A 130 -29.20 -5.71 6.76
N PRO A 131 -30.08 -4.78 7.17
CA PRO A 131 -29.75 -3.70 8.10
C PRO A 131 -29.53 -4.18 9.55
N ASN A 132 -30.01 -5.36 9.93
CA ASN A 132 -30.12 -5.76 11.34
C ASN A 132 -29.12 -6.84 11.77
N ILE A 133 -27.84 -6.57 11.53
CA ILE A 133 -26.75 -7.54 11.70
C ILE A 133 -26.55 -7.93 13.18
N VAL A 134 -26.84 -7.01 14.10
CA VAL A 134 -26.62 -7.21 15.54
C VAL A 134 -27.67 -8.11 16.15
N GLU A 135 -28.93 -7.96 15.75
CA GLU A 135 -30.05 -8.76 16.24
C GLU A 135 -29.92 -10.22 15.82
N ASP A 136 -29.44 -10.49 14.60
CA ASP A 136 -29.21 -11.84 14.08
C ASP A 136 -28.07 -12.58 14.80
N ILE A 137 -27.08 -11.85 15.36
CA ILE A 137 -25.87 -12.45 15.97
C ILE A 137 -25.98 -12.50 17.50
N ARG A 138 -26.60 -11.50 18.14
CA ARG A 138 -26.62 -11.32 19.60
C ARG A 138 -28.02 -11.35 20.22
N GLY A 139 -29.07 -11.56 19.41
CA GLY A 139 -30.46 -11.63 19.85
C GLY A 139 -31.09 -10.26 20.15
N ALA A 140 -32.41 -10.17 19.99
CA ALA A 140 -33.23 -8.96 20.11
C ALA A 140 -33.07 -8.15 21.41
N ALA A 141 -32.62 -8.79 22.50
CA ALA A 141 -32.57 -8.19 23.83
C ALA A 141 -31.27 -7.41 24.14
N THR A 142 -30.29 -7.35 23.24
CA THR A 142 -28.98 -6.69 23.51
C THR A 142 -28.68 -5.46 22.64
N ALA A 143 -29.55 -5.12 21.68
CA ALA A 143 -29.34 -4.00 20.76
C ALA A 143 -29.85 -2.67 21.34
N GLY A 144 -29.12 -2.11 22.32
CA GLY A 144 -29.27 -0.70 22.72
C GLY A 144 -28.87 0.32 21.64
N GLY A 145 -28.49 -0.15 20.45
CA GLY A 145 -28.22 0.68 19.28
C GLY A 145 -28.17 -0.18 18.03
N GLN A 146 -29.28 -0.20 17.26
CA GLN A 146 -29.23 -0.68 15.89
C GLN A 146 -28.30 0.26 15.11
N PHE A 147 -27.25 -0.29 14.49
CA PHE A 147 -26.42 0.50 13.59
C PHE A 147 -27.24 0.89 12.36
N PRO A 148 -27.14 2.14 11.87
CA PRO A 148 -27.79 2.53 10.65
C PRO A 148 -27.30 1.66 9.49
N TRP A 149 -28.19 1.35 8.55
CA TRP A 149 -27.86 0.54 7.40
C TRP A 149 -26.72 1.14 6.59
N VAL A 150 -25.84 0.30 6.03
CA VAL A 150 -24.63 0.75 5.34
C VAL A 150 -24.92 1.73 4.20
N TRP A 151 -26.03 1.56 3.49
CA TRP A 151 -26.41 2.44 2.39
C TRP A 151 -26.83 3.82 2.87
N THR A 152 -27.44 3.92 4.05
CA THR A 152 -27.77 5.19 4.67
C THR A 152 -26.49 5.93 5.07
N ALA A 153 -25.54 5.24 5.71
CA ALA A 153 -24.23 5.82 6.05
C ALA A 153 -23.44 6.25 4.80
N PHE A 154 -23.44 5.41 3.77
CA PHE A 154 -22.83 5.71 2.48
C PHE A 154 -23.47 6.93 1.81
N GLY A 155 -24.79 6.99 1.73
CA GLY A 155 -25.53 8.11 1.15
C GLY A 155 -25.26 9.43 1.88
N ASN A 156 -25.29 9.43 3.21
CA ASN A 156 -24.96 10.60 4.02
C ASN A 156 -23.52 11.08 3.77
N SER A 157 -22.57 10.14 3.72
CA SER A 157 -21.17 10.46 3.46
C SER A 157 -20.96 11.00 2.04
N LEU A 158 -21.67 10.45 1.06
CA LEU A 158 -21.60 10.89 -0.33
C LEU A 158 -22.18 12.29 -0.50
N ILE A 159 -23.30 12.60 0.14
CA ILE A 159 -23.91 13.94 0.14
C ILE A 159 -22.98 14.94 0.82
N LEU A 160 -22.42 14.60 1.98
CA LEU A 160 -21.49 15.46 2.71
C LEU A 160 -20.23 15.75 1.87
N ALA A 161 -19.57 14.71 1.36
CA ALA A 161 -18.38 14.84 0.54
C ALA A 161 -18.65 15.59 -0.76
N GLY A 162 -19.78 15.33 -1.41
CA GLY A 162 -20.20 16.02 -2.63
C GLY A 162 -20.46 17.51 -2.40
N THR A 163 -21.22 17.85 -1.34
CA THR A 163 -21.50 19.23 -0.96
C THR A 163 -20.21 19.98 -0.62
N GLN A 164 -19.35 19.37 0.19
CA GLN A 164 -18.03 19.93 0.51
C GLN A 164 -17.20 20.19 -0.75
N THR A 165 -17.16 19.24 -1.68
CA THR A 165 -16.42 19.36 -2.93
C THR A 165 -16.91 20.56 -3.75
N VAL A 166 -18.23 20.70 -3.91
CA VAL A 166 -18.81 21.83 -4.66
C VAL A 166 -18.43 23.17 -4.04
N ILE A 167 -18.57 23.30 -2.71
CA ILE A 167 -18.22 24.54 -1.99
C ILE A 167 -16.74 24.85 -2.14
N VAL A 168 -15.86 23.89 -1.85
CA VAL A 168 -14.41 24.07 -1.86
C VAL A 168 -13.91 24.39 -3.26
N VAL A 169 -14.36 23.65 -4.29
CA VAL A 169 -13.94 23.90 -5.68
C VAL A 169 -14.40 25.28 -6.13
N THR A 170 -15.65 25.66 -5.85
CA THR A 170 -16.16 26.99 -6.22
C THR A 170 -15.31 28.10 -5.59
N VAL A 171 -15.14 28.08 -4.27
CA VAL A 171 -14.37 29.13 -3.57
C VAL A 171 -12.89 29.12 -3.98
N SER A 172 -12.28 27.93 -4.08
CA SER A 172 -10.86 27.79 -4.39
C SER A 172 -10.54 28.19 -5.83
N THR A 173 -11.41 27.88 -6.79
CA THR A 173 -11.19 28.26 -8.19
C THR A 173 -11.31 29.78 -8.39
N LEU A 174 -12.27 30.44 -7.73
CA LEU A 174 -12.37 31.90 -7.74
C LEU A 174 -11.10 32.55 -7.15
N ALA A 175 -10.66 32.07 -5.99
CA ALA A 175 -9.44 32.55 -5.34
C ALA A 175 -8.19 32.30 -6.20
N ALA A 176 -8.06 31.09 -6.75
CA ALA A 176 -6.94 30.70 -7.61
C ALA A 176 -6.90 31.50 -8.92
N TYR A 177 -8.06 31.79 -9.53
CA TYR A 177 -8.14 32.60 -10.74
C TYR A 177 -7.58 34.00 -10.48
N TYR A 178 -8.03 34.66 -9.41
CA TYR A 178 -7.53 35.98 -9.06
C TYR A 178 -6.02 35.96 -8.79
N LEU A 179 -5.56 34.98 -8.01
CA LEU A 179 -4.15 34.83 -7.66
C LEU A 179 -3.26 34.54 -8.88
N SER A 180 -3.77 33.81 -9.87
CA SER A 180 -3.03 33.48 -11.08
C SER A 180 -2.89 34.69 -12.02
N ARG A 181 -3.94 35.50 -12.15
CA ARG A 181 -4.01 36.56 -13.16
C ARG A 181 -3.56 37.93 -12.67
N PHE A 182 -3.72 38.23 -11.38
CA PHE A 182 -3.45 39.57 -10.84
C PHE A 182 -2.18 39.60 -9.96
N SER A 183 -1.44 40.69 -10.06
CA SER A 183 -0.27 41.00 -9.23
C SER A 183 -0.64 42.11 -8.24
N PHE A 184 -1.00 41.72 -7.01
CA PHE A 184 -1.34 42.64 -5.92
C PHE A 184 -0.30 42.58 -4.79
N ARG A 185 -0.18 43.66 -4.01
CA ARG A 185 0.91 43.88 -3.05
C ARG A 185 1.00 42.83 -1.91
N GLY A 186 -0.10 42.14 -1.59
CA GLY A 186 -0.17 41.09 -0.55
C GLY A 186 -0.04 39.65 -1.05
N ARG A 187 0.20 39.41 -2.34
CA ARG A 187 0.17 38.07 -2.97
C ARG A 187 1.15 37.07 -2.34
N SER A 188 2.37 37.51 -2.05
CA SER A 188 3.40 36.64 -1.47
C SER A 188 3.03 36.20 -0.05
N ALA A 189 2.53 37.12 0.78
CA ALA A 189 2.09 36.81 2.14
C ALA A 189 0.91 35.83 2.15
N PHE A 190 -0.06 36.00 1.24
CA PHE A 190 -1.19 35.09 1.10
C PHE A 190 -0.76 33.67 0.67
N LEU A 191 0.16 33.56 -0.28
CA LEU A 191 0.71 32.26 -0.68
C LEU A 191 1.47 31.58 0.47
N GLN A 192 2.25 32.33 1.23
CA GLN A 192 2.96 31.81 2.40
C GLN A 192 1.99 31.35 3.50
N SER A 193 0.92 32.10 3.78
CA SER A 193 -0.07 31.69 4.79
C SER A 193 -0.82 30.43 4.37
N LEU A 194 -1.14 30.24 3.08
CA LEU A 194 -1.71 28.99 2.58
C LEU A 194 -0.78 27.79 2.82
N LEU A 195 0.52 27.94 2.62
CA LEU A 195 1.49 26.89 2.90
C LEU A 195 1.56 26.56 4.40
N VAL A 196 1.55 27.56 5.26
CA VAL A 196 1.52 27.37 6.72
C VAL A 196 0.24 26.65 7.15
N LEU A 197 -0.91 27.02 6.58
CA LEU A 197 -2.19 26.41 6.93
C LEU A 197 -2.26 24.94 6.50
N GLN A 198 -1.67 24.59 5.36
CA GLN A 198 -1.58 23.20 4.87
C GLN A 198 -0.61 22.34 5.69
N ALA A 199 0.41 22.95 6.32
CA ALA A 199 1.32 22.25 7.20
C ALA A 199 0.67 21.83 8.53
N PHE A 200 -0.46 22.46 8.90
CA PHE A 200 -1.17 22.15 10.12
C PHE A 200 -2.01 20.88 9.96
N PRO A 201 -1.78 19.83 10.78
CA PRO A 201 -2.49 18.57 10.64
C PRO A 201 -3.96 18.75 11.05
N ALA A 202 -4.90 18.51 10.12
CA ALA A 202 -6.33 18.72 10.33
C ALA A 202 -6.90 18.02 11.58
N ILE A 203 -6.33 16.87 11.98
CA ILE A 203 -6.76 16.12 13.17
C ILE A 203 -6.62 16.92 14.48
N THR A 204 -5.69 17.88 14.55
CA THR A 204 -5.51 18.72 15.74
C THR A 204 -6.66 19.70 15.94
N LEU A 205 -7.43 20.00 14.89
CA LEU A 205 -8.62 20.85 14.95
C LEU A 205 -9.85 20.09 15.45
N VAL A 206 -9.83 18.76 15.50
CA VAL A 206 -10.98 17.94 15.92
C VAL A 206 -11.37 18.26 17.36
N ILE A 207 -10.40 18.35 18.27
CA ILE A 207 -10.63 18.66 19.69
C ILE A 207 -11.33 20.02 19.86
N PRO A 208 -10.78 21.14 19.36
CA PRO A 208 -11.43 22.44 19.53
C PRO A 208 -12.79 22.54 18.82
N ILE A 209 -12.97 21.93 17.65
CA ILE A 209 -14.28 21.89 16.98
C ILE A 209 -15.31 21.15 17.84
N PHE A 210 -14.94 20.01 18.40
CA PHE A 210 -15.82 19.26 19.31
C PHE A 210 -16.21 20.09 20.54
N LEU A 211 -15.24 20.79 21.16
CA LEU A 211 -15.50 21.64 22.31
C LEU A 211 -16.49 22.76 21.97
N ILE A 212 -16.36 23.40 20.80
CA ILE A 212 -17.31 24.44 20.37
C ILE A 212 -18.71 23.85 20.20
N VAL A 213 -18.86 22.70 19.53
CA VAL A 213 -20.19 22.10 19.29
C VAL A 213 -20.87 21.61 20.58
N PHE A 214 -20.08 21.18 21.57
CA PHE A 214 -20.63 20.58 22.80
C PHE A 214 -20.84 21.59 23.93
N TRP A 215 -19.97 22.59 24.06
CA TRP A 215 -19.98 23.54 25.19
C TRP A 215 -20.60 24.90 24.86
N VAL A 216 -20.87 25.18 23.58
CA VAL A 216 -21.64 26.35 23.14
C VAL A 216 -23.05 25.91 22.80
#